data_AF-A0A401SZX1-F1
#
_entry.id   AF-A0A401SZX1-F1
#
_cell.length_a   1.000
_cell.length_b   1.000
_cell.length_c   1.000
_cell.angle_alpha   90.00
_cell.angle_beta   90.00
_cell.angle_gamma   90.00
#
_symmetry.space_group_name_H-M   'P 1'
#
loop_
_entity.id
_entity.type
_entity.pdbx_description
1 polymer ?
#
loop_
_entity_poly.entity_id
_entity_poly.type
_entity_poly.pdbx_seq_one_letter_code
_entity_poly.pdbx_strand_id
1 'polypeptide(L)'
;MRSEEARKGFKMADRLMTYETQFFGFSPQTCVLRVSSGIQDSLLDVMLVVERVIFKKLKEMSDSSVTPSQIRTCTESFLQLMKERFDMIFERVEQGILQHIFYIPENILLPEDHVQEKYPYTEEQFKDLQSEIAELEHCYRCEIIAKHALLTELEDQKLIELKLEQRIHWFSNLDNTWKSNAVSNVRESLAFVRGLTCEIPAMLQKIQEKYKDEQNQSRAPSGSEQEEGKETRRKRLKL
;
A
#
# COMPACT_ATOMS: atom_id res chain seq x y z
N MET A 1 -54.52 -23.20 -17.03
CA MET A 1 -54.17 -22.61 -15.71
C MET A 1 -53.98 -23.67 -14.63
N ARG A 2 -54.99 -24.44 -14.19
CA ARG A 2 -54.83 -25.50 -13.16
C ARG A 2 -53.77 -26.58 -13.46
N SER A 3 -53.54 -26.88 -14.74
CA SER A 3 -52.58 -27.92 -15.16
C SER A 3 -51.11 -27.46 -15.16
N GLU A 4 -50.83 -26.15 -15.15
CA GLU A 4 -49.46 -25.61 -15.10
C GLU A 4 -48.99 -25.41 -13.66
N GLU A 5 -49.89 -25.02 -12.76
CA GLU A 5 -49.63 -24.94 -11.31
C GLU A 5 -49.32 -26.33 -10.73
N ALA A 6 -50.07 -27.36 -11.13
CA ALA A 6 -49.79 -28.74 -10.74
C ALA A 6 -48.44 -29.26 -11.27
N ARG A 7 -48.05 -28.85 -12.49
CA ARG A 7 -46.74 -29.19 -13.07
C ARG A 7 -45.58 -28.44 -12.40
N LYS A 8 -45.81 -27.23 -11.88
CA LYS A 8 -44.83 -26.47 -11.09
C LYS A 8 -44.66 -27.04 -9.68
N GLY A 9 -45.75 -27.47 -9.04
CA GLY A 9 -45.71 -28.05 -7.69
C GLY A 9 -44.84 -29.32 -7.60
N PHE A 10 -44.87 -30.17 -8.63
CA PHE A 10 -44.04 -31.38 -8.70
C PHE A 10 -42.55 -31.08 -8.94
N LYS A 11 -42.20 -29.93 -9.54
CA LYS A 11 -40.81 -29.50 -9.76
C LYS A 11 -40.16 -28.83 -8.54
N MET A 12 -40.94 -28.37 -7.57
CA MET A 12 -40.42 -27.68 -6.38
C MET A 12 -39.79 -28.62 -5.36
N ALA A 13 -40.31 -29.84 -5.22
CA ALA A 13 -39.74 -30.84 -4.31
C ALA A 13 -38.34 -31.31 -4.73
N ASP A 14 -38.01 -31.19 -6.02
CA ASP A 14 -36.71 -31.57 -6.60
C ASP A 14 -35.71 -30.38 -6.68
N ARG A 15 -36.16 -29.17 -6.33
CA ARG A 15 -35.33 -27.95 -6.32
C ARG A 15 -34.78 -27.76 -4.91
N LEU A 16 -33.46 -27.65 -4.76
CA LEU A 16 -32.78 -27.50 -3.47
C LEU A 16 -33.15 -26.24 -2.65
N MET A 17 -34.01 -25.34 -3.17
CA MET A 17 -34.45 -24.09 -2.53
C MET A 17 -33.29 -23.29 -1.89
N THR A 18 -32.20 -23.13 -2.62
CA THR A 18 -30.96 -22.52 -2.12
C THR A 18 -31.13 -21.03 -1.81
N TYR A 19 -31.94 -20.33 -2.60
CA TYR A 19 -32.19 -18.90 -2.44
C TYR A 19 -33.10 -18.62 -1.24
N GLU A 20 -34.13 -19.44 -1.05
CA GLU A 20 -34.96 -19.45 0.14
C GLU A 20 -34.11 -19.78 1.39
N THR A 21 -33.18 -20.74 1.28
CA THR A 21 -32.28 -21.11 2.37
C THR A 21 -31.37 -19.95 2.79
N GLN A 22 -30.87 -19.16 1.84
CA GLN A 22 -30.10 -17.95 2.12
C GLN A 22 -30.91 -16.95 2.94
N PHE A 23 -32.18 -16.73 2.58
CA PHE A 23 -33.06 -15.79 3.29
C PHE A 23 -33.47 -16.28 4.68
N PHE A 24 -33.89 -17.54 4.80
CA PHE A 24 -34.41 -18.08 6.07
C PHE A 24 -33.32 -18.58 7.03
N GLY A 25 -32.10 -18.83 6.53
CA GLY A 25 -31.00 -19.44 7.30
C GLY A 25 -31.19 -20.94 7.58
N PHE A 26 -32.23 -21.55 7.02
CA PHE A 26 -32.49 -22.99 7.06
C PHE A 26 -33.21 -23.42 5.78
N SER A 27 -33.09 -24.70 5.42
CA SER A 27 -33.83 -25.26 4.29
C SER A 27 -35.32 -25.40 4.65
N PRO A 28 -36.25 -24.85 3.85
CA PRO A 28 -37.69 -25.01 4.06
C PRO A 28 -38.13 -26.47 4.19
N GLN A 29 -37.56 -27.37 3.39
CA GLN A 29 -37.84 -28.81 3.44
C GLN A 29 -37.45 -29.41 4.79
N THR A 30 -36.30 -28.99 5.34
CA THR A 30 -35.86 -29.44 6.67
C THR A 30 -36.78 -28.94 7.77
N CYS A 31 -37.30 -27.72 7.66
CA CYS A 31 -38.27 -27.17 8.60
C CYS A 31 -39.56 -28.01 8.59
N VAL A 32 -40.13 -28.26 7.41
CA VAL A 32 -41.36 -29.06 7.25
C VAL A 32 -41.17 -30.48 7.78
N LEU A 33 -40.03 -31.12 7.49
CA LEU A 33 -39.70 -32.43 8.03
C LEU A 33 -39.67 -32.44 9.57
N ARG A 34 -39.06 -31.43 10.20
CA ARG A 34 -39.03 -31.34 11.67
C ARG A 34 -40.43 -31.17 12.26
N VAL A 35 -41.29 -30.40 11.60
CA VAL A 35 -42.69 -30.24 12.01
C VAL A 35 -43.45 -31.55 11.86
N SER A 36 -43.26 -32.27 10.75
CA SER A 36 -43.93 -33.56 10.51
C SER A 36 -43.54 -34.59 11.57
N SER A 37 -42.24 -34.70 11.88
CA SER A 37 -41.73 -35.57 12.93
C SER A 37 -42.28 -35.19 14.29
N GLY A 38 -42.31 -33.89 14.64
CA GLY A 38 -42.87 -33.43 15.90
C GLY A 38 -44.35 -33.77 16.09
N ILE A 39 -45.15 -33.71 15.01
CA ILE A 39 -46.57 -34.12 15.06
C ILE A 39 -46.69 -35.64 15.19
N GLN A 40 -45.88 -36.41 14.47
CA GLN A 40 -45.88 -37.87 14.55
C GLN A 40 -45.49 -38.36 15.95
N ASP A 41 -44.47 -37.76 16.56
CA ASP A 41 -44.04 -38.06 17.93
C ASP A 41 -45.17 -37.73 18.93
N SER A 42 -45.82 -36.58 18.77
CA SER A 42 -46.96 -36.19 19.61
C SER A 42 -48.14 -37.17 19.47
N LEU A 43 -48.43 -37.66 18.26
CA LEU A 43 -49.48 -38.64 18.02
C LEU A 43 -49.17 -39.96 18.74
N LEU A 44 -47.91 -40.41 18.70
CA LEU A 44 -47.47 -41.62 19.41
C LEU A 44 -47.64 -41.45 20.92
N ASP A 45 -47.21 -40.33 21.48
CA ASP A 45 -47.34 -40.03 22.91
C ASP A 45 -48.80 -40.02 23.36
N VAL A 46 -49.69 -39.39 22.60
CA VAL A 46 -51.13 -39.37 22.90
C VAL A 46 -51.72 -40.77 22.82
N MET A 47 -51.36 -41.59 21.82
CA MET A 47 -51.85 -42.97 21.73
C MET A 47 -51.39 -43.83 22.90
N LEU A 48 -50.15 -43.66 23.37
CA LEU A 48 -49.66 -44.35 24.57
C LEU A 48 -50.43 -43.97 25.84
N VAL A 49 -50.80 -42.69 25.97
CA VAL A 49 -51.63 -42.22 27.09
C VAL A 49 -53.04 -42.82 27.00
N VAL A 50 -53.64 -42.82 25.82
CA VAL A 50 -54.97 -43.43 25.58
C VAL A 50 -54.97 -44.91 25.95
N GLU A 51 -53.97 -45.67 25.49
CA GLU A 51 -53.82 -47.09 25.81
C GLU A 51 -53.75 -47.31 27.33
N ARG A 52 -52.94 -46.49 28.02
CA ARG A 52 -52.77 -46.58 29.48
C ARG A 52 -54.05 -46.26 30.24
N VAL A 53 -54.81 -45.26 29.80
CA VAL A 53 -56.09 -44.88 30.42
C VAL A 53 -57.15 -45.96 30.22
N ILE A 54 -57.28 -46.48 29.00
CA ILE A 54 -58.18 -47.60 28.69
C ILE A 54 -57.84 -48.81 29.55
N PHE A 55 -56.56 -49.15 29.65
CA PHE A 55 -56.09 -50.28 30.46
C PHE A 55 -56.40 -50.09 31.96
N LYS A 56 -56.17 -48.89 32.50
CA LYS A 56 -56.49 -48.59 33.90
C LYS A 56 -57.99 -48.70 34.17
N LYS A 57 -58.83 -48.19 33.26
CA LYS A 57 -60.30 -48.25 33.38
C LYS A 57 -60.85 -49.66 33.28
N LEU A 58 -60.27 -50.51 32.44
CA LEU A 58 -60.66 -51.92 32.33
C LEU A 58 -60.32 -52.72 33.60
N LYS A 59 -59.17 -52.45 34.23
CA LYS A 59 -58.82 -53.06 35.52
C LYS A 59 -59.79 -52.70 36.66
N GLU A 60 -60.41 -51.53 36.60
CA GLU A 60 -61.41 -51.08 37.58
C GLU A 60 -62.76 -51.81 37.40
N MET A 61 -62.99 -52.48 36.24
CA MET A 61 -64.21 -53.24 35.96
C MET A 61 -63.98 -54.74 36.17
N SER A 62 -64.63 -55.31 37.19
CA SER A 62 -64.45 -56.71 37.64
C SER A 62 -64.94 -57.79 36.66
N ASP A 63 -65.67 -57.43 35.60
CA ASP A 63 -66.26 -58.36 34.61
C ASP A 63 -65.62 -58.29 33.21
N SER A 64 -64.46 -57.65 33.06
CA SER A 64 -63.84 -57.50 31.73
C SER A 64 -63.02 -58.74 31.31
N SER A 65 -63.44 -59.39 30.22
CA SER A 65 -62.74 -60.52 29.58
C SER A 65 -61.66 -60.10 28.56
N VAL A 66 -61.44 -58.79 28.41
CA VAL A 66 -60.56 -58.21 27.39
C VAL A 66 -59.11 -58.32 27.82
N THR A 67 -58.28 -58.92 26.97
CA THR A 67 -56.85 -59.09 27.27
C THR A 67 -56.04 -57.82 26.94
N PRO A 68 -54.93 -57.55 27.65
CA PRO A 68 -54.04 -56.43 27.33
C PRO A 68 -53.53 -56.46 25.87
N SER A 69 -53.34 -57.66 25.32
CA SER A 69 -52.91 -57.85 23.93
C SER A 69 -53.95 -57.38 22.92
N GLN A 70 -55.25 -57.62 23.18
CA GLN A 70 -56.33 -57.14 22.31
C GLN A 70 -56.41 -55.61 22.27
N ILE A 71 -56.22 -54.95 23.42
CA ILE A 71 -56.18 -53.48 23.50
C ILE A 71 -54.99 -52.93 22.71
N ARG A 72 -53.83 -53.56 22.86
CA ARG A 72 -52.62 -53.17 22.13
C ARG A 72 -52.80 -53.31 20.63
N THR A 73 -53.28 -54.46 20.14
CA THR A 73 -53.55 -54.67 18.71
C THR A 73 -54.58 -53.68 18.16
N CYS A 74 -55.62 -53.35 18.94
CA CYS A 74 -56.60 -52.35 18.56
C CYS A 74 -55.98 -50.94 18.45
N THR A 75 -55.17 -50.56 19.43
CA THR A 75 -54.50 -49.25 19.47
C THR A 75 -53.46 -49.12 18.34
N GLU A 76 -52.69 -50.18 18.07
CA GLU A 76 -51.74 -50.23 16.95
C GLU A 76 -52.46 -50.11 15.59
N SER A 77 -53.59 -50.80 15.42
CA SER A 77 -54.41 -50.70 14.20
C SER A 77 -54.98 -49.30 13.99
N PHE A 78 -55.46 -48.67 15.07
CA PHE A 78 -55.97 -47.29 15.02
C PHE A 78 -54.85 -46.28 14.74
N LEU A 79 -53.68 -46.44 15.39
CA LEU A 79 -52.51 -45.61 15.15
C LEU A 79 -52.05 -45.70 13.70
N GLN A 80 -52.06 -46.90 13.09
CA GLN A 80 -51.72 -47.06 11.68
C GLN A 80 -52.68 -46.29 10.77
N LEU A 81 -53.98 -46.39 11.01
CA LEU A 81 -54.99 -45.62 10.26
C LEU A 81 -54.81 -44.11 10.43
N MET A 82 -54.44 -43.66 11.64
CA MET A 82 -54.16 -42.24 11.90
C MET A 82 -52.90 -41.77 11.17
N LYS A 83 -51.84 -42.58 11.11
CA LYS A 83 -50.61 -42.28 10.37
C LYS A 83 -50.88 -42.16 8.86
N GLU A 84 -51.57 -43.13 8.27
CA GLU A 84 -51.92 -43.09 6.84
C GLU A 84 -52.73 -41.83 6.48
N ARG A 85 -53.68 -41.45 7.33
CA ARG A 85 -54.45 -40.21 7.14
C ARG A 85 -53.60 -38.96 7.33
N PHE A 86 -52.70 -38.98 8.32
CA PHE A 86 -51.79 -37.88 8.57
C PHE A 86 -50.89 -37.65 7.36
N ASP A 87 -50.23 -38.70 6.84
CA ASP A 87 -49.31 -38.58 5.70
C ASP A 87 -50.02 -37.99 4.47
N MET A 88 -51.24 -38.47 4.15
CA MET A 88 -52.04 -37.95 3.05
C MET A 88 -52.41 -36.46 3.21
N ILE A 89 -52.75 -36.03 4.43
CA ILE A 89 -53.10 -34.63 4.70
C ILE A 89 -51.83 -33.77 4.71
N PHE A 90 -50.78 -34.27 5.33
CA PHE A 90 -49.55 -33.54 5.55
C PHE A 90 -48.81 -33.30 4.23
N GLU A 91 -48.85 -34.22 3.27
CA GLU A 91 -48.32 -33.99 1.92
C GLU A 91 -48.94 -32.74 1.26
N ARG A 92 -50.25 -32.53 1.41
CA ARG A 92 -50.94 -31.34 0.87
C ARG A 92 -50.58 -30.07 1.65
N VAL A 93 -50.41 -30.19 2.96
CA VAL A 93 -50.00 -29.08 3.82
C VAL A 93 -48.56 -28.67 3.52
N GLU A 94 -47.65 -29.64 3.39
CA GLU A 94 -46.25 -29.44 2.98
C GLU A 94 -46.16 -28.68 1.67
N GLN A 95 -46.87 -29.14 0.63
CA GLN A 95 -46.90 -28.44 -0.66
C GLN A 95 -47.41 -27.00 -0.51
N GLY A 96 -48.46 -26.78 0.29
CA GLY A 96 -49.00 -25.46 0.56
C GLY A 96 -47.99 -24.54 1.24
N ILE A 97 -47.33 -25.03 2.30
CA ILE A 97 -46.31 -24.30 3.05
C ILE A 97 -45.12 -23.94 2.15
N LEU A 98 -44.59 -24.92 1.41
CA LEU A 98 -43.44 -24.71 0.53
C LEU A 98 -43.75 -23.73 -0.60
N GLN A 99 -44.94 -23.77 -1.19
CA GLN A 99 -45.31 -22.92 -2.34
C GLN A 99 -45.73 -21.49 -1.95
N HIS A 100 -46.31 -21.30 -0.77
CA HIS A 100 -46.95 -20.03 -0.42
C HIS A 100 -46.29 -19.30 0.75
N ILE A 101 -45.59 -20.02 1.64
CA ILE A 101 -44.98 -19.42 2.84
C ILE A 101 -43.48 -19.28 2.65
N PHE A 102 -42.81 -20.37 2.26
CA PHE A 102 -41.36 -20.39 2.14
C PHE A 102 -40.84 -20.10 0.74
N TYR A 103 -41.71 -19.95 -0.25
CA TYR A 103 -41.29 -19.64 -1.60
C TYR A 103 -40.95 -18.17 -1.76
N ILE A 104 -39.77 -17.89 -2.33
CA ILE A 104 -39.41 -16.55 -2.78
C ILE A 104 -39.67 -16.48 -4.29
N PRO A 105 -40.58 -15.61 -4.75
CA PRO A 105 -40.86 -15.42 -6.17
C PRO A 105 -39.60 -15.06 -6.95
N GLU A 106 -39.45 -15.61 -8.17
CA GLU A 106 -38.28 -15.37 -9.04
C GLU A 106 -38.09 -13.90 -9.44
N ASN A 107 -39.13 -13.08 -9.30
CA ASN A 107 -39.13 -11.65 -9.56
C ASN A 107 -38.78 -10.79 -8.33
N ILE A 108 -38.45 -11.40 -7.19
CA ILE A 108 -38.04 -10.70 -5.98
C ILE A 108 -36.55 -10.93 -5.75
N LEU A 109 -35.82 -9.83 -5.73
CA LEU A 109 -34.43 -9.81 -5.33
C LEU A 109 -34.33 -9.64 -3.82
N LEU A 110 -33.43 -10.38 -3.18
CA LEU A 110 -33.13 -10.24 -1.78
C LEU A 110 -32.34 -8.94 -1.54
N PRO A 111 -32.51 -8.28 -0.37
CA PRO A 111 -31.80 -7.06 -0.05
C PRO A 111 -30.27 -7.18 -0.16
N GLU A 112 -29.75 -8.36 0.17
CA GLU A 112 -28.33 -8.72 0.10
C GLU A 112 -27.79 -8.68 -1.34
N ASP A 113 -28.65 -8.96 -2.32
CA ASP A 113 -28.27 -9.06 -3.73
C ASP A 113 -28.50 -7.76 -4.51
N HIS A 114 -29.03 -6.69 -3.89
CA HIS A 114 -29.22 -5.38 -4.55
C HIS A 114 -27.95 -4.81 -5.18
N VAL A 115 -26.76 -5.13 -4.65
CA VAL A 115 -25.49 -4.70 -5.24
C VAL A 115 -25.29 -5.33 -6.62
N GLN A 116 -25.71 -6.58 -6.81
CA GLN A 116 -25.60 -7.31 -8.07
C GLN A 116 -26.55 -6.75 -9.13
N GLU A 117 -27.74 -6.30 -8.73
CA GLU A 117 -28.67 -5.61 -9.63
C GLU A 117 -28.21 -4.19 -9.97
N LYS A 118 -27.73 -3.44 -8.98
CA LYS A 118 -27.32 -2.04 -9.16
C LYS A 118 -26.01 -1.91 -9.96
N TYR A 119 -25.10 -2.85 -9.79
CA TYR A 119 -23.79 -2.85 -10.44
C TYR A 119 -23.48 -4.23 -11.02
N PRO A 120 -24.16 -4.62 -12.12
CA PRO A 120 -23.86 -5.87 -12.79
C PRO A 120 -22.46 -5.77 -13.43
N TYR A 121 -21.50 -6.47 -12.83
CA TYR A 121 -20.14 -6.58 -13.37
C TYR A 121 -20.01 -7.85 -14.18
N THR A 122 -19.51 -7.71 -15.40
CA THR A 122 -19.08 -8.87 -16.20
C THR A 122 -17.73 -9.38 -15.72
N GLU A 123 -17.43 -10.66 -15.96
CA GLU A 123 -16.12 -11.23 -15.60
C GLU A 123 -14.95 -10.51 -16.29
N GLU A 124 -15.16 -10.00 -17.51
CA GLU A 124 -14.15 -9.24 -18.25
C GLU A 124 -13.86 -7.90 -17.57
N GLN A 125 -14.91 -7.12 -17.26
CA GLN A 125 -14.76 -5.85 -16.53
C GLN A 125 -14.12 -6.05 -15.15
N PHE A 126 -14.41 -7.17 -14.48
CA PHE A 126 -13.79 -7.49 -13.20
C PHE A 126 -12.30 -7.81 -13.34
N LYS A 127 -11.90 -8.53 -14.40
CA LYS A 127 -10.48 -8.78 -14.71
C LYS A 127 -9.74 -7.50 -15.06
N ASP A 128 -10.35 -6.64 -15.87
CA ASP A 128 -9.79 -5.35 -16.24
C ASP A 128 -9.56 -4.48 -15.00
N LEU A 129 -10.54 -4.41 -14.10
CA LEU A 129 -10.43 -3.70 -12.83
C LEU A 129 -9.31 -4.27 -11.94
N GLN A 130 -9.14 -5.59 -11.89
CA GLN A 130 -8.03 -6.21 -11.17
C GLN A 130 -6.66 -5.82 -11.77
N SER A 131 -6.56 -5.76 -13.10
CA SER A 131 -5.34 -5.31 -13.78
C SER A 131 -5.05 -3.84 -13.45
N GLU A 132 -6.04 -2.97 -13.53
CA GLU A 132 -5.91 -1.55 -13.20
C GLU A 132 -5.46 -1.35 -11.75
N ILE A 133 -6.04 -2.08 -10.79
CA ILE A 133 -5.61 -2.02 -9.39
C ILE A 133 -4.14 -2.42 -9.24
N ALA A 134 -3.72 -3.51 -9.89
CA ALA A 134 -2.33 -3.96 -9.84
C ALA A 134 -1.35 -2.95 -10.44
N GLU A 135 -1.72 -2.32 -11.56
CA GLU A 135 -0.95 -1.27 -12.20
C GLU A 135 -0.85 -0.03 -11.31
N LEU A 136 -1.96 0.43 -10.72
CA LEU A 136 -1.99 1.57 -9.83
C LEU A 136 -1.15 1.34 -8.56
N GLU A 137 -1.22 0.13 -7.97
CA GLU A 137 -0.37 -0.22 -6.84
C GLU A 137 1.12 -0.19 -7.20
N HIS A 138 1.47 -0.66 -8.40
CA HIS A 138 2.84 -0.62 -8.88
C HIS A 138 3.32 0.83 -9.07
N CYS A 139 2.54 1.65 -9.77
CA CYS A 139 2.83 3.07 -9.96
C CYS A 139 2.98 3.81 -8.64
N TYR A 140 2.10 3.55 -7.66
CA TYR A 140 2.17 4.15 -6.33
C TYR A 140 3.49 3.83 -5.62
N ARG A 141 3.96 2.57 -5.68
CA ARG A 141 5.25 2.18 -5.08
C ARG A 141 6.42 2.87 -5.77
N CYS A 142 6.41 2.94 -7.10
CA CYS A 142 7.42 3.68 -7.87
C CYS A 142 7.45 5.16 -7.49
N GLU A 143 6.28 5.78 -7.32
CA GLU A 143 6.17 7.19 -6.95
C GLU A 143 6.73 7.45 -5.54
N ILE A 144 6.50 6.54 -4.59
CA ILE A 144 7.10 6.63 -3.25
C ILE A 144 8.63 6.58 -3.34
N ILE A 145 9.19 5.66 -4.13
CA ILE A 145 10.64 5.52 -4.30
C ILE A 145 11.22 6.77 -4.95
N ALA A 146 10.58 7.27 -6.01
CA ALA A 146 11.00 8.49 -6.70
C ALA A 146 10.98 9.70 -5.75
N LYS A 147 9.91 9.87 -4.97
CA LYS A 147 9.82 10.91 -3.95
C LYS A 147 10.95 10.81 -2.94
N HIS A 148 11.28 9.60 -2.47
CA HIS A 148 12.36 9.42 -1.51
C HIS A 148 13.72 9.80 -2.11
N ALA A 149 13.99 9.38 -3.35
CA ALA A 149 15.22 9.75 -4.06
C ALA A 149 15.36 11.27 -4.22
N LEU A 150 14.28 11.96 -4.58
CA LEU A 150 14.26 13.42 -4.71
C LEU A 150 14.52 14.14 -3.37
N LEU A 151 13.98 13.62 -2.26
CA LEU A 151 14.24 14.18 -0.94
C LEU A 151 15.70 14.01 -0.53
N THR A 152 16.30 12.86 -0.79
CA THR A 152 17.72 12.62 -0.53
C THR A 152 18.60 13.55 -1.39
N GLU A 153 18.28 13.70 -2.68
CA GLU A 153 19.03 14.61 -3.55
C GLU A 153 18.93 16.07 -3.09
N LEU A 154 17.76 16.50 -2.60
CA LEU A 154 17.57 17.83 -2.03
C LEU A 154 18.45 18.07 -0.78
N GLU A 155 18.61 17.05 0.07
CA GLU A 155 19.48 17.12 1.25
C GLU A 155 20.96 17.24 0.83
N ASP A 156 21.39 16.47 -0.18
CA ASP A 156 22.73 16.55 -0.74
C ASP A 156 23.02 17.92 -1.35
N GLN A 157 22.06 18.50 -2.07
CA GLN A 157 22.18 19.84 -2.66
C GLN A 157 22.39 20.91 -1.57
N LYS A 158 21.62 20.86 -0.47
CA LYS A 158 21.79 21.77 0.68
C LYS A 158 23.19 21.64 1.31
N LEU A 159 23.71 20.43 1.42
CA LEU A 159 25.06 20.20 1.94
C LEU A 159 26.13 20.82 1.03
N ILE A 160 25.97 20.70 -0.29
CA ILE A 160 26.89 21.27 -1.27
C ILE A 160 26.82 22.81 -1.22
N GLU A 161 25.63 23.38 -1.13
CA GLU A 161 25.41 24.82 -0.99
C GLU A 161 26.16 25.38 0.23
N LEU A 162 25.98 24.77 1.41
CA LEU A 162 26.71 25.17 2.62
C LEU A 162 28.23 25.12 2.45
N LYS A 163 28.76 24.09 1.78
CA LYS A 163 30.21 23.98 1.50
C LYS A 163 30.70 25.09 0.56
N LEU A 164 29.88 25.48 -0.41
CA LEU A 164 30.21 26.58 -1.33
C LEU A 164 30.17 27.93 -0.60
N GLU A 165 29.18 28.17 0.25
CA GLU A 165 29.10 29.37 1.09
C GLU A 165 30.30 29.49 2.02
N GLN A 166 30.71 28.41 2.69
CA GLN A 166 31.91 28.37 3.51
C GLN A 166 33.17 28.74 2.70
N ARG A 167 33.27 28.26 1.45
CA ARG A 167 34.40 28.59 0.57
C ARG A 167 34.37 30.06 0.16
N ILE A 168 33.21 30.61 -0.19
CA ILE A 168 33.05 32.03 -0.52
C ILE A 168 33.40 32.90 0.69
N HIS A 169 32.94 32.52 1.88
CA HIS A 169 33.27 33.21 3.13
C HIS A 169 34.77 33.18 3.40
N TRP A 170 35.43 32.04 3.20
CA TRP A 170 36.88 31.92 3.32
C TRP A 170 37.63 32.87 2.37
N PHE A 171 37.24 32.92 1.09
CA PHE A 171 37.82 33.87 0.13
C PHE A 171 37.57 35.33 0.53
N SER A 172 36.38 35.64 1.03
CA SER A 172 36.04 36.99 1.49
C SER A 172 36.86 37.40 2.71
N ASN A 173 37.06 36.50 3.67
CA ASN A 173 37.91 36.75 4.84
C ASN A 173 39.37 36.95 4.46
N LEU A 174 39.86 36.19 3.49
CA LEU A 174 41.20 36.32 2.97
C LEU A 174 41.40 37.69 2.30
N ASP A 175 40.47 38.11 1.45
CA ASP A 175 40.46 39.45 0.83
C ASP A 175 40.40 40.57 1.88
N ASN A 176 39.54 40.42 2.89
CA ASN A 176 39.46 41.36 4.01
C ASN A 176 40.76 41.43 4.83
N THR A 177 41.45 40.30 5.04
CA THR A 177 42.73 40.24 5.76
C THR A 177 43.85 40.91 4.97
N TRP A 178 43.86 40.81 3.63
CA TRP A 178 44.81 41.56 2.81
C TRP A 178 44.53 43.06 2.85
N LYS A 179 43.26 43.46 2.74
CA LYS A 179 42.83 44.86 2.87
C LYS A 179 43.21 45.45 4.23
N SER A 180 43.04 44.72 5.34
CA SER A 180 43.41 45.19 6.68
C SER A 180 44.92 45.35 6.87
N ASN A 181 45.73 44.55 6.15
CA ASN A 181 47.19 44.65 6.14
C ASN A 181 47.72 45.64 5.08
N ALA A 182 46.90 46.59 4.64
CA ALA A 182 47.22 47.65 3.67
C ALA A 182 47.60 47.15 2.26
N VAL A 183 47.28 45.90 1.91
CA VAL A 183 47.41 45.35 0.56
C VAL A 183 46.01 45.24 -0.03
N SER A 184 45.46 46.37 -0.49
CA SER A 184 44.08 46.43 -0.99
C SER A 184 43.88 45.68 -2.30
N ASN A 185 44.92 45.58 -3.14
CA ASN A 185 44.92 44.78 -4.35
C ASN A 185 46.29 44.13 -4.55
N VAL A 186 46.40 42.84 -4.25
CA VAL A 186 47.64 42.05 -4.37
C VAL A 186 48.26 42.18 -5.76
N ARG A 187 47.43 42.22 -6.82
CA ARG A 187 47.91 42.33 -8.20
C ARG A 187 48.59 43.69 -8.46
N GLU A 188 47.98 44.77 -7.98
CA GLU A 188 48.53 46.12 -8.12
C GLU A 188 49.77 46.31 -7.24
N SER A 189 49.74 45.82 -5.99
CA SER A 189 50.89 45.85 -5.09
C SER A 189 52.08 45.07 -5.64
N LEU A 190 51.86 43.88 -6.22
CA LEU A 190 52.91 43.11 -6.87
C LEU A 190 53.46 43.83 -8.11
N ALA A 191 52.58 44.46 -8.92
CA ALA A 191 53.00 45.22 -10.07
C ALA A 191 53.85 46.45 -9.69
N PHE A 192 53.49 47.14 -8.60
CA PHE A 192 54.24 48.26 -8.03
C PHE A 192 55.62 47.81 -7.51
N VAL A 193 55.67 46.74 -6.71
CA VAL A 193 56.95 46.17 -6.22
C VAL A 193 57.83 45.75 -7.39
N ARG A 194 57.26 45.12 -8.42
CA ARG A 194 58.00 44.76 -9.65
C ARG A 194 58.57 46.00 -10.34
N GLY A 195 57.78 47.07 -10.48
CA GLY A 195 58.25 48.35 -11.03
C GLY A 195 59.42 48.93 -10.24
N LEU A 196 59.28 49.04 -8.92
CA LEU A 196 60.35 49.50 -8.03
C LEU A 196 61.61 48.64 -8.12
N THR A 197 61.45 47.32 -8.23
CA THR A 197 62.57 46.38 -8.34
C THR A 197 63.34 46.57 -9.66
N CYS A 198 62.72 47.11 -10.70
CA CYS A 198 63.41 47.49 -11.93
C CYS A 198 64.08 48.88 -11.85
N GLU A 199 63.45 49.83 -11.15
CA GLU A 199 63.94 51.21 -11.05
C GLU A 199 65.09 51.39 -10.04
N ILE A 200 65.04 50.70 -8.91
CA ILE A 200 66.06 50.82 -7.85
C ILE A 200 67.46 50.41 -8.36
N PRO A 201 67.65 49.27 -9.05
CA PRO A 201 68.96 48.92 -9.64
C PRO A 201 69.45 49.96 -10.65
N ALA A 202 68.54 50.52 -11.46
CA ALA A 202 68.88 51.55 -12.44
C ALA A 202 69.31 52.87 -11.75
N MET A 203 68.67 53.24 -10.64
CA MET A 203 69.10 54.39 -9.84
C MET A 203 70.40 54.13 -9.07
N LEU A 204 70.60 52.93 -8.54
CA LEU A 204 71.86 52.51 -7.90
C LEU A 204 73.03 52.58 -8.88
N GLN A 205 72.84 52.12 -10.12
CA GLN A 205 73.84 52.25 -11.19
C GLN A 205 74.16 53.73 -11.48
N LYS A 206 73.14 54.59 -11.60
CA LYS A 206 73.34 56.04 -11.82
C LYS A 206 74.07 56.73 -10.66
N ILE A 207 73.77 56.36 -9.41
CA ILE A 207 74.48 56.89 -8.23
C ILE A 207 75.93 56.40 -8.22
N GLN A 208 76.16 55.14 -8.58
CA GLN A 208 77.49 54.55 -8.66
C GLN A 208 78.34 55.16 -9.79
N GLU A 209 77.71 55.55 -10.91
CA GLU A 209 78.35 56.32 -11.98
C GLU A 209 78.68 57.75 -11.53
N LYS A 210 77.74 58.47 -10.90
CA LYS A 210 78.02 59.81 -10.35
C LYS A 210 79.14 59.81 -9.31
N TYR A 211 79.20 58.79 -8.45
CA TYR A 211 80.28 58.65 -7.47
C TYR A 211 81.64 58.36 -8.13
N LYS A 212 81.66 57.66 -9.27
CA LYS A 212 82.86 57.48 -10.11
C LYS A 212 83.27 58.78 -10.80
N ASP A 213 82.33 59.57 -11.28
CA ASP A 213 82.59 60.83 -11.95
C ASP A 213 83.14 61.88 -10.98
N GLU A 214 82.61 61.97 -9.75
CA GLU A 214 83.14 62.83 -8.69
C GLU A 214 84.54 62.42 -8.21
N GLN A 215 84.85 61.11 -8.19
CA GLN A 215 86.21 60.62 -7.94
C GLN A 215 87.18 60.97 -9.07
N ASN A 216 86.72 60.98 -10.32
CA ASN A 216 87.53 61.35 -11.49
C ASN A 216 87.71 62.88 -11.61
N GLN A 217 86.76 63.69 -11.12
CA GLN A 217 86.86 65.16 -11.12
C GLN A 217 87.78 65.71 -10.02
N SER A 218 88.14 64.90 -9.02
CA SER A 218 89.15 65.20 -8.00
C SER A 218 90.60 64.93 -8.45
N ARG A 219 90.84 64.53 -9.71
CA ARG A 219 92.17 64.11 -10.21
C ARG A 219 92.60 64.79 -11.53
N ALA A 220 92.66 66.14 -11.50
CA ALA A 220 93.47 67.09 -12.33
C ALA A 220 93.23 67.09 -13.88
N PRO A 221 93.65 68.13 -14.66
CA PRO A 221 95.09 68.34 -14.96
C PRO A 221 95.57 69.78 -15.34
N SER A 222 96.85 70.05 -15.07
CA SER A 222 97.74 70.82 -15.95
C SER A 222 98.96 69.91 -16.20
N GLY A 223 99.19 69.39 -17.41
CA GLY A 223 100.05 70.00 -18.44
C GLY A 223 101.53 69.93 -17.99
N SER A 224 102.50 69.29 -18.66
CA SER A 224 102.68 68.99 -20.08
C SER A 224 103.89 68.05 -20.31
N GLU A 225 103.94 67.50 -21.53
CA GLU A 225 105.14 67.16 -22.34
C GLU A 225 105.92 65.83 -22.19
N GLN A 226 105.85 65.10 -23.32
CA GLN A 226 106.88 64.41 -24.10
C GLN A 226 107.64 63.15 -23.61
N GLU A 227 107.53 62.17 -24.52
CA GLU A 227 108.57 61.30 -25.10
C GLU A 227 108.82 59.86 -24.59
N GLU A 228 108.83 59.01 -25.62
CA GLU A 228 109.55 57.76 -25.85
C GLU A 228 109.44 56.57 -24.88
N GLY A 229 108.97 55.46 -25.47
CA GLY A 229 109.88 54.32 -25.63
C GLY A 229 109.55 53.03 -24.87
N LYS A 230 109.22 51.99 -25.66
CA LYS A 230 109.44 50.55 -25.39
C LYS A 230 108.58 49.90 -24.29
N GLU A 231 108.27 48.61 -24.28
CA GLU A 231 108.28 47.47 -25.20
C GLU A 231 107.70 46.30 -24.39
N THR A 232 107.10 45.32 -25.06
CA THR A 232 106.87 43.91 -24.64
C THR A 232 105.77 43.51 -23.63
N ARG A 233 104.77 42.83 -24.21
CA ARG A 233 104.31 41.44 -23.92
C ARG A 233 104.16 40.98 -22.45
N ARG A 234 102.92 40.59 -22.09
CA ARG A 234 102.49 39.20 -21.71
C ARG A 234 101.01 39.22 -21.27
N LYS A 235 100.10 38.62 -22.06
CA LYS A 235 99.41 37.33 -21.81
C LYS A 235 98.85 37.10 -20.39
N ARG A 236 97.51 37.03 -20.26
CA ARG A 236 96.66 35.88 -19.83
C ARG A 236 95.29 36.42 -19.41
N LEU A 237 94.15 36.11 -20.05
CA LEU A 237 93.39 34.84 -20.13
C LEU A 237 92.88 34.35 -18.77
N LYS A 238 91.55 34.49 -18.56
CA LYS A 238 90.57 33.50 -18.05
C LYS A 238 89.29 34.27 -17.62
N LEU A 239 88.21 34.06 -18.37
CA LEU A 239 87.08 33.14 -18.09
C LEU A 239 86.09 33.75 -17.11
#